data_AF-A0A433PMY4-F1
#
_entry.id   AF-A0A433PMY4-F1
#
_cell.length_a   1.000
_cell.length_b   1.000
_cell.length_c   1.000
_cell.angle_alpha   90.00
_cell.angle_beta   90.00
_cell.angle_gamma   90.00
#
_symmetry.space_group_name_H-M   'P 1'
#
loop_
_entity.id
_entity.type
_entity.pdbx_description
1 polymer ?
#
loop_
_entity_poly.entity_id
_entity_poly.type
_entity_poly.pdbx_seq_one_letter_code
_entity_poly.pdbx_strand_id
1 'polypeptide(L)'
;MGSAPSRLHKRSQSSQLDISSLYTPVLTLQLRRFEWIDGGDYRPDAVSVYSTPRGENEEWGFNVLHHIIRFVFQGNYMTPIEKDLQRGIRVLDAGCGTGIWSIEMARKYPNSEFVGTDLVDVVKGSPGNEVPSNCRFFFGNTLRLPFKDNCFDYVFQRLQCRSFREVEWPTFLGELIRVTKPGGWVELVDMDGWLHGGPWSHYVTL
;
A
#
# COMPACT_ATOMS: atom_id res chain seq x y z
N MET A 1 -2.44 52.15 40.45
CA MET A 1 -3.44 51.77 39.42
C MET A 1 -2.67 51.48 38.14
N GLY A 2 -2.44 50.20 37.87
CA GLY A 2 -1.62 49.75 36.75
C GLY A 2 -2.47 49.52 35.49
N SER A 3 -1.95 49.96 34.35
CA SER A 3 -2.39 49.52 33.03
C SER A 3 -1.19 48.94 32.30
N ALA A 4 -1.19 47.62 32.15
CA ALA A 4 -0.18 46.86 31.42
C ALA A 4 -0.39 46.99 29.91
N PRO A 5 0.67 47.00 29.09
CA PRO A 5 0.55 46.96 27.64
C PRO A 5 0.20 45.54 27.17
N SER A 6 -0.78 45.46 26.26
CA SER A 6 -1.24 44.24 25.61
C SER A 6 -0.15 43.60 24.75
N ARG A 7 0.39 42.46 25.23
CA ARG A 7 1.27 41.58 24.46
C ARG A 7 0.46 40.80 23.43
N LEU A 8 0.50 41.24 22.18
CA LEU A 8 0.12 40.44 21.02
C LEU A 8 0.97 39.15 21.00
N HIS A 9 0.35 38.02 21.34
CA HIS A 9 0.92 36.71 21.12
C HIS A 9 1.03 36.45 19.61
N LYS A 10 2.25 36.54 19.06
CA LYS A 10 2.56 35.91 17.77
C LYS A 10 2.48 34.39 17.99
N ARG A 11 1.35 33.80 17.60
CA ARG A 11 1.19 32.35 17.40
C ARG A 11 2.34 31.88 16.50
N SER A 12 3.18 30.98 17.00
CA SER A 12 4.15 30.28 16.15
C SER A 12 3.36 29.47 15.13
N GLN A 13 3.52 29.80 13.85
CA GLN A 13 3.04 28.98 12.76
C GLN A 13 3.74 27.63 12.88
N SER A 14 2.99 26.60 13.26
CA SER A 14 3.36 25.21 13.05
C SER A 14 3.60 25.04 11.55
N SER A 15 4.86 24.80 11.17
CA SER A 15 5.24 24.46 9.80
C SER A 15 4.47 23.22 9.38
N GLN A 16 3.40 23.41 8.60
CA GLN A 16 2.77 22.33 7.85
C GLN A 16 3.86 21.77 6.93
N LEU A 17 4.15 20.48 7.07
CA LEU A 17 5.00 19.76 6.13
C LEU A 17 4.34 19.88 4.75
N ASP A 18 5.04 20.57 3.84
CA ASP A 18 4.63 20.69 2.46
C ASP A 18 4.80 19.33 1.78
N ILE A 19 3.69 18.60 1.63
CA ILE A 19 3.65 17.27 1.01
C ILE A 19 4.19 17.33 -0.44
N SER A 20 4.22 18.52 -1.07
CA SER A 20 4.83 18.73 -2.39
C SER A 20 6.36 18.51 -2.40
N SER A 21 7.03 18.56 -1.26
CA SER A 21 8.48 18.33 -1.18
C SER A 21 8.88 16.85 -1.10
N LEU A 22 7.92 15.94 -0.86
CA LEU A 22 8.13 14.49 -0.92
C LEU A 22 8.08 13.97 -2.38
N TYR A 23 7.79 14.85 -3.34
CA TYR A 23 7.88 14.58 -4.77
C TYR A 23 9.35 14.55 -5.19
N THR A 24 9.99 13.41 -4.95
CA THR A 24 11.27 13.11 -5.60
C THR A 24 11.10 13.15 -7.12
N PRO A 25 12.16 13.50 -7.88
CA PRO A 25 12.13 13.47 -9.35
C PRO A 25 11.73 12.10 -9.93
N VAL A 26 11.97 11.02 -9.18
CA VAL A 26 11.58 9.64 -9.53
C VAL A 26 10.06 9.49 -9.58
N LEU A 27 9.32 9.91 -8.54
CA LEU A 27 7.85 9.86 -8.53
C LEU A 27 7.22 10.77 -9.59
N THR A 28 7.82 11.94 -9.85
CA THR A 28 7.29 12.90 -10.83
C THR A 28 7.47 12.41 -12.27
N LEU A 29 8.56 11.70 -12.57
CA LEU A 29 8.76 11.02 -13.86
C LEU A 29 7.84 9.82 -14.03
N GLN A 30 7.50 9.11 -12.94
CA GLN A 30 6.54 8.01 -12.95
C GLN A 30 5.10 8.52 -13.15
N LEU A 31 4.70 9.60 -12.46
CA LEU A 31 3.37 10.20 -12.58
C LEU A 31 3.12 10.90 -13.92
N ARG A 32 4.12 11.58 -14.51
CA ARG A 32 3.99 12.24 -15.83
C ARG A 32 3.84 11.29 -17.02
N ARG A 33 3.96 9.98 -16.81
CA ARG A 33 3.94 8.96 -17.86
C ARG A 33 2.79 7.96 -17.71
N PHE A 34 1.80 8.20 -16.86
CA PHE A 34 0.56 7.42 -16.89
C PHE A 34 -0.37 7.98 -17.98
N GLU A 35 -0.13 7.63 -19.24
CA GLU A 35 -1.20 7.70 -20.24
C GLU A 35 -2.09 6.47 -20.03
N TRP A 36 -3.32 6.71 -19.57
CA TRP A 36 -4.37 5.69 -19.52
C TRP A 36 -4.69 5.23 -20.95
N ILE A 37 -4.46 3.95 -21.26
CA ILE A 37 -4.86 3.37 -22.54
C ILE A 37 -6.33 2.97 -22.42
N ASP A 38 -7.21 3.75 -23.05
CA ASP A 38 -8.62 3.43 -23.23
C ASP A 38 -8.76 2.06 -23.94
N GLY A 39 -9.40 1.12 -23.24
CA GLY A 39 -9.69 -0.22 -23.76
C GLY A 39 -10.63 -1.06 -22.90
N GLY A 40 -11.01 -0.58 -21.71
CA GLY A 40 -12.10 -1.16 -20.92
C GLY A 40 -13.28 -0.18 -20.88
N ASP A 41 -14.49 -0.67 -21.15
CA ASP A 41 -15.71 0.15 -21.19
C ASP A 41 -15.84 1.07 -19.95
N TYR A 42 -15.76 2.37 -20.21
CA TYR A 42 -15.99 3.44 -19.24
C TYR A 42 -17.41 3.34 -18.65
N ARG A 43 -17.53 3.14 -17.34
CA ARG A 43 -18.78 3.26 -16.59
C ARG A 43 -18.63 4.28 -15.44
N PRO A 44 -19.27 5.46 -15.54
CA PRO A 44 -19.10 6.55 -14.55
C PRO A 44 -19.68 6.25 -13.16
N ASP A 45 -20.46 5.16 -13.05
CA ASP A 45 -21.13 4.65 -11.86
C ASP A 45 -20.39 3.47 -11.17
N ALA A 46 -19.25 3.05 -11.71
CA ALA A 46 -18.47 1.97 -11.12
C ALA A 46 -17.76 2.45 -9.83
N VAL A 47 -18.26 1.98 -8.68
CA VAL A 47 -17.42 1.72 -7.50
C VAL A 47 -16.13 1.04 -7.99
N SER A 48 -14.97 1.49 -7.51
CA SER A 48 -13.62 1.08 -7.94
C SER A 48 -13.57 -0.26 -8.69
N VAL A 49 -12.84 -0.31 -9.81
CA VAL A 49 -12.68 -1.42 -10.78
C VAL A 49 -12.56 -2.83 -10.15
N TYR A 50 -12.22 -2.92 -8.87
CA TYR A 50 -12.15 -4.09 -8.00
C TYR A 50 -13.48 -4.70 -7.48
N SER A 51 -14.65 -4.23 -7.91
CA SER A 51 -15.94 -4.66 -7.31
C SER A 51 -16.45 -6.05 -7.74
N THR A 52 -15.68 -6.84 -8.51
CA THR A 52 -16.07 -8.19 -8.92
C THR A 52 -15.70 -9.25 -7.87
N PRO A 53 -16.56 -10.26 -7.63
CA PRO A 53 -16.20 -11.39 -6.76
C PRO A 53 -14.91 -12.06 -7.25
N ARG A 54 -13.90 -12.18 -6.39
CA ARG A 54 -12.63 -12.84 -6.72
C ARG A 54 -12.89 -14.31 -7.03
N GLY A 55 -12.57 -14.74 -8.25
CA GLY A 55 -12.60 -16.15 -8.63
C GLY A 55 -11.38 -16.92 -8.10
N GLU A 56 -11.49 -18.24 -7.90
CA GLU A 56 -10.40 -19.09 -7.40
C GLU A 56 -9.10 -18.95 -8.23
N ASN A 57 -9.23 -18.81 -9.55
CA ASN A 57 -8.10 -18.63 -10.47
C ASN A 57 -7.34 -17.32 -10.23
N GLU A 58 -8.04 -16.24 -9.84
CA GLU A 58 -7.44 -14.94 -9.56
C GLU A 58 -6.66 -14.97 -8.24
N GLU A 59 -7.18 -15.67 -7.23
CA GLU A 59 -6.50 -15.90 -5.95
C GLU A 59 -5.14 -16.60 -6.14
N TRP A 60 -5.14 -17.67 -6.95
CA TRP A 60 -3.92 -18.37 -7.34
C TRP A 60 -2.91 -17.45 -8.03
N GLY A 61 -3.36 -16.59 -8.93
CA GLY A 61 -2.52 -15.61 -9.62
C GLY A 61 -1.79 -14.67 -8.65
N PHE A 62 -2.50 -14.14 -7.65
CA PHE A 62 -1.90 -13.26 -6.64
C PHE A 62 -0.88 -13.99 -5.75
N ASN A 63 -1.14 -15.24 -5.38
CA ASN A 63 -0.21 -16.04 -4.59
C ASN A 63 1.07 -16.39 -5.38
N VAL A 64 0.94 -16.70 -6.68
CA VAL A 64 2.09 -16.91 -7.56
C VAL A 64 2.92 -15.63 -7.68
N LEU A 65 2.28 -14.50 -7.94
CA LEU A 65 2.97 -13.21 -8.02
C LEU A 65 3.68 -12.85 -6.72
N HIS A 66 3.09 -13.14 -5.56
CA HIS A 66 3.74 -12.98 -4.27
C HIS A 66 5.07 -13.74 -4.20
N HIS A 67 5.09 -15.02 -4.59
CA HIS A 67 6.31 -15.83 -4.54
C HIS A 67 7.35 -15.39 -5.56
N ILE A 68 6.94 -14.97 -6.76
CA ILE A 68 7.84 -14.40 -7.78
C ILE A 68 8.49 -13.12 -7.25
N ILE A 69 7.70 -12.18 -6.73
CA ILE A 69 8.20 -10.91 -6.19
C ILE A 69 9.15 -11.17 -5.03
N ARG A 70 8.78 -12.05 -4.10
CA ARG A 70 9.65 -12.44 -2.98
C ARG A 70 10.97 -13.04 -3.45
N PHE A 71 10.94 -13.85 -4.51
CA PHE A 71 12.13 -14.43 -5.11
C PHE A 71 13.00 -13.33 -5.77
N VAL A 72 12.42 -12.43 -6.56
CA VAL A 72 13.16 -11.36 -7.23
C VAL A 72 13.83 -10.42 -6.22
N PHE A 73 13.11 -10.00 -5.19
CA PHE A 73 13.64 -9.10 -4.15
C PHE A 73 14.43 -9.82 -3.05
N GLN A 74 14.51 -11.15 -3.09
CA GLN A 74 15.14 -11.98 -2.05
C GLN A 74 14.60 -11.68 -0.63
N GLY A 75 13.32 -11.28 -0.54
CA GLY A 75 12.74 -10.78 0.69
C GLY A 75 11.28 -10.39 0.54
N ASN A 76 10.61 -10.21 1.69
CA ASN A 76 9.22 -9.75 1.74
C ASN A 76 9.10 -8.22 1.82
N TYR A 77 10.20 -7.51 2.01
CA TYR A 77 10.28 -6.06 2.15
C TYR A 77 11.73 -5.61 1.87
N MET A 78 11.90 -4.34 1.52
CA MET A 78 13.19 -3.71 1.18
C MET A 78 13.61 -2.65 2.20
N THR A 79 12.68 -2.20 3.05
CA THR A 79 12.97 -1.27 4.14
C THR A 79 13.87 -1.90 5.23
N PRO A 80 14.70 -1.10 5.94
CA PRO A 80 15.57 -1.60 7.01
C PRO A 80 14.82 -1.86 8.32
N ILE A 81 13.65 -2.54 8.26
CA ILE A 81 12.68 -2.69 9.35
C ILE A 81 12.87 -3.99 10.16
N GLU A 82 13.78 -4.88 9.77
CA GLU A 82 13.98 -6.22 10.37
C GLU A 82 14.13 -6.18 11.90
N LYS A 83 14.95 -5.26 12.44
CA LYS A 83 15.14 -5.15 13.89
C LYS A 83 13.88 -4.72 14.63
N ASP A 84 13.08 -3.85 14.02
CA ASP A 84 11.82 -3.38 14.60
C ASP A 84 10.77 -4.49 14.56
N LEU A 85 10.69 -5.24 13.46
CA LEU A 85 9.82 -6.41 13.34
C LEU A 85 10.15 -7.50 14.38
N GLN A 86 11.44 -7.73 14.64
CA GLN A 86 11.91 -8.66 15.68
C GLN A 86 11.56 -8.17 17.08
N ARG A 87 11.71 -6.86 17.34
CA ARG A 87 11.35 -6.25 18.63
C ARG A 87 9.85 -6.27 18.89
N GLY A 88 9.05 -6.14 17.83
CA GLY A 88 7.59 -6.07 17.89
C GLY A 88 7.09 -4.67 17.56
N ILE A 89 6.36 -4.57 16.45
CA ILE A 89 5.72 -3.35 15.96
C ILE A 89 4.33 -3.65 15.40
N ARG A 90 3.56 -2.61 15.08
CA ARG A 90 2.27 -2.75 14.38
C ARG A 90 2.44 -2.48 12.90
N VAL A 91 2.03 -3.45 12.08
CA VAL A 91 2.18 -3.45 10.62
C VAL A 91 0.81 -3.46 9.95
N LEU A 92 0.61 -2.61 8.95
CA LEU A 92 -0.56 -2.62 8.08
C LEU A 92 -0.17 -3.14 6.69
N ASP A 93 -0.95 -4.09 6.16
CA ASP A 93 -0.96 -4.52 4.77
C ASP A 93 -2.24 -3.97 4.11
N ALA A 94 -2.10 -2.88 3.35
CA ALA A 94 -3.21 -2.13 2.77
C ALA A 94 -3.55 -2.64 1.37
N GLY A 95 -4.77 -3.14 1.16
CA GLY A 95 -5.12 -3.89 -0.04
C GLY A 95 -4.40 -5.25 -0.09
N CYS A 96 -4.49 -5.99 1.03
CA CYS A 96 -3.70 -7.20 1.27
C CYS A 96 -4.04 -8.40 0.37
N GLY A 97 -5.12 -8.33 -0.39
CA GLY A 97 -5.54 -9.35 -1.34
C GLY A 97 -5.85 -10.67 -0.65
N THR A 98 -5.00 -11.68 -0.85
CA THR A 98 -5.15 -13.01 -0.23
C THR A 98 -4.61 -13.03 1.20
N GLY A 99 -3.95 -11.97 1.65
CA GLY A 99 -3.33 -11.91 2.97
C GLY A 99 -2.07 -12.78 3.10
N ILE A 100 -1.61 -13.44 2.02
CA ILE A 100 -0.44 -14.34 2.05
C ILE A 100 0.81 -13.65 2.62
N TRP A 101 1.04 -12.39 2.25
CA TRP A 101 2.17 -11.61 2.78
C TRP A 101 2.05 -11.38 4.29
N SER A 102 0.88 -10.92 4.74
CA SER A 102 0.58 -10.71 6.15
C SER A 102 0.77 -11.98 6.98
N ILE A 103 0.28 -13.12 6.48
CA ILE A 103 0.39 -14.42 7.15
C ILE A 103 1.86 -14.87 7.26
N GLU A 104 2.63 -14.79 6.17
CA GLU A 104 4.05 -15.17 6.19
C GLU A 104 4.86 -14.27 7.13
N MET A 105 4.61 -12.97 7.08
CA MET A 105 5.28 -12.01 7.95
C MET A 105 4.92 -12.24 9.42
N ALA A 106 3.65 -12.51 9.73
CA ALA A 106 3.20 -12.82 11.08
C ALA A 106 3.83 -14.10 11.64
N ARG A 107 4.03 -15.13 10.81
CA ARG A 107 4.76 -16.35 11.19
C ARG A 107 6.25 -16.08 11.46
N LYS A 108 6.88 -15.23 10.63
CA LYS A 108 8.31 -14.89 10.78
C LYS A 108 8.56 -13.97 11.99
N TYR A 109 7.62 -13.10 12.32
CA TYR A 109 7.76 -12.06 13.36
C TYR A 109 6.65 -12.16 14.42
N PRO A 110 6.72 -13.16 15.32
CA PRO A 110 5.67 -13.41 16.30
C PRO A 110 5.46 -12.27 17.32
N ASN A 111 6.46 -11.39 17.49
CA ASN A 111 6.37 -10.23 18.38
C ASN A 111 5.65 -9.03 17.75
N SER A 112 5.45 -9.03 16.42
CA SER A 112 4.78 -7.96 15.70
C SER A 112 3.32 -8.30 15.43
N GLU A 113 2.47 -7.27 15.41
CA GLU A 113 1.05 -7.38 15.07
C GLU A 113 0.85 -7.01 13.60
N PHE A 114 0.20 -7.87 12.84
CA PHE A 114 -0.11 -7.69 11.43
C PHE A 114 -1.60 -7.49 11.23
N VAL A 115 -1.93 -6.41 10.54
CA VAL A 115 -3.30 -6.04 10.20
C VAL A 115 -3.40 -5.95 8.68
N GLY A 116 -4.22 -6.79 8.07
CA GLY A 116 -4.54 -6.70 6.65
C GLY A 116 -5.89 -6.03 6.43
N THR A 117 -5.99 -5.18 5.40
CA THR A 117 -7.26 -4.62 4.94
C THR A 117 -7.48 -4.87 3.46
N ASP A 118 -8.71 -5.18 3.08
CA ASP A 118 -9.12 -5.29 1.68
C ASP A 118 -10.62 -4.96 1.51
N LEU A 119 -11.04 -4.67 0.28
CA LEU A 119 -12.44 -4.47 -0.09
C LEU A 119 -13.20 -5.80 -0.17
N VAL A 120 -12.52 -6.94 -0.06
CA VAL A 120 -13.14 -8.27 -0.01
C VAL A 120 -12.80 -9.00 1.29
N ASP A 121 -13.60 -10.02 1.59
CA ASP A 121 -13.39 -10.89 2.76
C ASP A 121 -12.19 -11.83 2.52
N VAL A 122 -11.03 -11.43 3.04
CA VAL A 122 -9.75 -12.14 2.91
C VAL A 122 -9.84 -13.57 3.45
N VAL A 123 -10.55 -13.76 4.57
CA VAL A 123 -10.59 -15.06 5.27
C VAL A 123 -11.38 -16.10 4.49
N LYS A 124 -12.40 -15.68 3.73
CA LYS A 124 -13.16 -16.59 2.85
C LYS A 124 -12.35 -17.06 1.65
N GLY A 125 -11.50 -16.20 1.10
CA GLY A 125 -10.60 -16.50 -0.02
C GLY A 125 -9.20 -16.92 0.44
N SER A 126 -9.11 -17.71 1.52
CA SER A 126 -7.85 -18.32 1.96
C SER A 126 -8.09 -19.71 2.57
N PRO A 127 -8.69 -20.64 1.80
CA PRO A 127 -8.94 -21.99 2.29
C PRO A 127 -7.63 -22.69 2.68
N GLY A 128 -7.52 -23.08 3.95
CA GLY A 128 -6.45 -23.96 4.46
C GLY A 128 -5.24 -23.26 5.11
N ASN A 129 -5.19 -21.93 5.19
CA ASN A 129 -4.14 -21.24 5.94
C ASN A 129 -4.61 -20.92 7.37
N GLU A 130 -4.03 -21.58 8.37
CA GLU A 130 -4.14 -21.11 9.76
C GLU A 130 -3.54 -19.70 9.86
N VAL A 131 -4.42 -18.73 10.10
CA VAL A 131 -4.06 -17.34 10.35
C VAL A 131 -3.40 -17.26 11.73
N PRO A 132 -2.15 -16.77 11.84
CA PRO A 132 -1.47 -16.62 13.11
C PRO A 132 -2.25 -15.70 14.07
N SER A 133 -2.13 -15.92 15.39
CA SER A 133 -2.87 -15.14 16.40
C SER A 133 -2.49 -13.65 16.44
N ASN A 134 -1.31 -13.31 15.93
CA ASN A 134 -0.81 -11.94 15.74
C ASN A 134 -1.17 -11.35 14.36
N CYS A 135 -2.04 -12.00 13.57
CA CYS A 135 -2.49 -11.54 12.26
C CYS A 135 -4.02 -11.40 12.24
N ARG A 136 -4.54 -10.27 11.74
CA ARG A 136 -5.99 -10.01 11.65
C ARG A 136 -6.34 -9.33 10.33
N PHE A 137 -7.51 -9.67 9.79
CA PHE A 137 -8.01 -9.09 8.54
C PHE A 137 -9.30 -8.32 8.80
N PHE A 138 -9.43 -7.18 8.13
CA PHE A 138 -10.62 -6.33 8.21
C PHE A 138 -11.07 -5.91 6.81
N PHE A 139 -12.39 -5.77 6.65
CA PHE A 139 -12.93 -5.08 5.50
C PHE A 139 -12.56 -3.59 5.59
N GLY A 140 -11.95 -3.04 4.54
CA GLY A 140 -11.49 -1.65 4.54
C GLY A 140 -11.20 -1.13 3.13
N ASN A 141 -11.64 0.09 2.85
CA ASN A 141 -11.29 0.81 1.63
C ASN A 141 -9.99 1.59 1.86
N THR A 142 -8.96 1.37 1.06
CA THR A 142 -7.68 2.07 1.20
C THR A 142 -7.77 3.58 0.95
N LEU A 143 -8.80 4.05 0.24
CA LEU A 143 -9.09 5.49 0.10
C LEU A 143 -9.65 6.13 1.38
N ARG A 144 -10.02 5.30 2.37
CA ARG A 144 -10.44 5.73 3.70
C ARG A 144 -10.26 4.59 4.71
N LEU A 145 -9.04 4.43 5.18
CA LEU A 145 -8.66 3.37 6.10
C LEU A 145 -9.38 3.53 7.45
N PRO A 146 -9.94 2.45 8.02
CA PRO A 146 -10.72 2.49 9.27
C PRO A 146 -9.84 2.57 10.53
N PHE A 147 -8.74 3.31 10.46
CA PHE A 147 -7.77 3.46 11.54
C PHE A 147 -7.54 4.94 11.86
N LYS A 148 -7.15 5.21 13.12
CA LYS A 148 -6.74 6.55 13.54
C LYS A 148 -5.38 6.90 12.94
N ASP A 149 -5.05 8.17 12.98
CA ASP A 149 -3.75 8.66 12.55
C ASP A 149 -2.63 8.03 13.39
N ASN A 150 -1.45 7.86 12.80
CA ASN A 150 -0.24 7.42 13.49
C ASN A 150 -0.40 6.10 14.28
N CYS A 151 -1.08 5.11 13.71
CA CYS A 151 -1.36 3.81 14.35
C CYS A 151 -0.34 2.71 14.04
N PHE A 152 0.36 2.81 12.90
CA PHE A 152 1.25 1.76 12.39
C PHE A 152 2.68 2.26 12.29
N ASP A 153 3.62 1.41 12.66
CA ASP A 153 5.05 1.68 12.53
C ASP A 153 5.54 1.37 11.11
N TYR A 154 4.86 0.44 10.43
CA TYR A 154 5.14 0.05 9.06
C TYR A 154 3.84 -0.18 8.29
N VAL A 155 3.69 0.47 7.14
CA VAL A 155 2.60 0.31 6.20
C VAL A 155 3.15 -0.23 4.89
N PHE A 156 2.66 -1.40 4.49
CA PHE A 156 3.02 -2.08 3.27
C PHE A 156 1.84 -2.09 2.32
N GLN A 157 2.11 -1.91 1.03
CA GLN A 157 1.16 -2.13 -0.05
C GLN A 157 1.87 -2.78 -1.22
N ARG A 158 1.19 -3.74 -1.87
CA ARG A 158 1.73 -4.39 -3.06
C ARG A 158 0.67 -4.66 -4.13
N LEU A 159 1.03 -4.47 -5.40
CA LEU A 159 0.21 -4.75 -6.59
C LEU A 159 -1.17 -4.04 -6.61
N GLN A 160 -1.19 -2.73 -6.37
CA GLN A 160 -2.41 -1.91 -6.40
C GLN A 160 -2.40 -0.86 -7.53
N CYS A 161 -1.45 -0.90 -8.47
CA CYS A 161 -1.35 0.12 -9.53
C CYS A 161 -2.60 0.24 -10.42
N ARG A 162 -3.41 -0.82 -10.50
CA ARG A 162 -4.67 -0.85 -11.25
C ARG A 162 -5.92 -0.71 -10.38
N SER A 163 -5.75 -0.49 -9.08
CA SER A 163 -6.84 -0.41 -8.12
C SER A 163 -7.43 1.00 -7.98
N PHE A 164 -6.66 2.02 -8.38
CA PHE A 164 -7.01 3.42 -8.20
C PHE A 164 -7.00 4.18 -9.53
N ARG A 165 -7.97 5.09 -9.70
CA ARG A 165 -7.95 6.09 -10.78
C ARG A 165 -6.85 7.11 -10.50
N GLU A 166 -6.38 7.81 -11.55
CA GLU A 166 -5.35 8.85 -11.41
C GLU A 166 -5.67 9.87 -10.31
N VAL A 167 -6.93 10.33 -10.28
CA VAL A 167 -7.44 11.30 -9.30
C VAL A 167 -7.50 10.78 -7.86
N GLU A 168 -7.41 9.47 -7.65
CA GLU A 168 -7.50 8.82 -6.35
C GLU A 168 -6.13 8.59 -5.70
N TRP A 169 -5.05 8.61 -6.47
CA TRP A 169 -3.68 8.41 -5.96
C TRP A 169 -3.28 9.36 -4.82
N PRO A 170 -3.58 10.68 -4.87
CA PRO A 170 -3.28 11.57 -3.77
C PRO A 170 -4.01 11.18 -2.46
N THR A 171 -5.27 10.77 -2.57
CA THR A 171 -6.08 10.31 -1.42
C THR A 171 -5.54 8.99 -0.86
N PHE A 172 -5.24 8.04 -1.75
CA PHE A 172 -4.62 6.76 -1.40
C PHE A 172 -3.31 6.95 -0.63
N LEU A 173 -2.36 7.71 -1.20
CA LEU A 173 -1.07 7.98 -0.54
C LEU A 173 -1.26 8.76 0.76
N GLY A 174 -2.18 9.72 0.78
CA GLY A 174 -2.53 10.49 1.97
C GLY A 174 -3.02 9.60 3.11
N GLU A 175 -3.85 8.60 2.83
CA GLU A 175 -4.32 7.65 3.83
C GLU A 175 -3.21 6.76 4.38
N LEU A 176 -2.32 6.24 3.53
CA LEU A 176 -1.18 5.44 3.98
C LEU A 176 -0.27 6.26 4.91
N ILE A 177 0.03 7.50 4.52
CA ILE A 177 0.85 8.41 5.33
C ILE A 177 0.14 8.75 6.64
N ARG A 178 -1.16 9.08 6.61
CA ARG A 178 -1.95 9.46 7.78
C ARG A 178 -1.91 8.39 8.87
N VAL A 179 -2.08 7.12 8.51
CA VAL A 179 -2.10 6.03 9.49
C VAL A 179 -0.70 5.59 9.93
N THR A 180 0.36 6.02 9.23
CA THR A 180 1.75 5.74 9.59
C THR A 180 2.22 6.69 10.69
N LYS A 181 2.91 6.17 11.70
CA LYS A 181 3.51 6.98 12.77
C LYS A 181 4.62 7.88 12.21
N PRO A 182 4.91 9.03 12.85
CA PRO A 182 6.11 9.80 12.51
C PRO A 182 7.35 8.93 12.73
N GLY A 183 8.22 8.84 11.72
CA GLY A 183 9.39 7.96 11.73
C GLY A 183 9.11 6.50 11.34
N GLY A 184 7.85 6.16 11.03
CA GLY A 184 7.47 4.88 10.43
C GLY A 184 7.74 4.82 8.93
N TRP A 185 7.52 3.64 8.35
CA TRP A 185 7.77 3.38 6.93
C TRP A 185 6.47 3.19 6.16
N VAL A 186 6.43 3.72 4.94
CA VAL A 186 5.47 3.34 3.90
C VAL A 186 6.26 2.69 2.78
N GLU A 187 5.99 1.42 2.47
CA GLU A 187 6.63 0.68 1.38
C GLU A 187 5.58 0.27 0.35
N LEU A 188 5.77 0.73 -0.89
CA LEU A 188 4.91 0.41 -2.04
C LEU A 188 5.71 -0.48 -2.99
N VAL A 189 5.21 -1.69 -3.23
CA VAL A 189 5.78 -2.62 -4.21
C VAL A 189 4.79 -2.77 -5.36
N ASP A 190 5.01 -2.01 -6.42
CA ASP A 190 4.13 -2.04 -7.58
C ASP A 190 4.90 -2.24 -8.88
N MET A 191 4.17 -2.68 -9.90
CA MET A 191 4.70 -2.75 -11.26
C MET A 191 4.41 -1.43 -11.96
N ASP A 192 5.38 -0.93 -12.72
CA ASP A 192 5.08 0.07 -13.73
C ASP A 192 4.12 -0.59 -14.74
N GLY A 193 2.92 -0.04 -14.89
CA GLY A 193 1.82 -0.65 -15.68
C GLY A 193 2.10 -0.81 -17.18
N TRP A 194 3.35 -0.67 -17.61
CA TRP A 194 3.81 -0.79 -18.98
C TRP A 194 4.15 -2.25 -19.31
N LEU A 195 3.13 -3.01 -19.70
CA LEU A 195 3.36 -4.23 -20.48
C LEU A 195 3.73 -3.84 -21.91
N HIS A 196 5.01 -3.62 -22.18
CA HIS A 196 5.51 -3.66 -23.55
C HIS A 196 5.17 -5.05 -24.11
N GLY A 197 4.36 -5.10 -25.18
CA GLY A 197 3.63 -6.29 -25.66
C GLY A 197 4.46 -7.54 -26.00
N GLY A 198 5.05 -8.18 -24.99
CA GLY A 198 5.81 -9.42 -25.08
C GLY A 198 7.29 -9.24 -25.45
N PRO A 199 8.08 -10.32 -25.31
CA PRO A 199 9.48 -10.29 -25.71
C PRO A 199 9.57 -10.12 -27.23
N TRP A 200 10.17 -9.02 -27.67
CA TRP A 200 10.51 -8.81 -29.08
C TRP A 200 11.64 -9.75 -29.47
N SER A 201 11.35 -10.70 -30.35
CA SER A 201 12.33 -11.60 -30.93
C SER A 201 12.50 -11.26 -32.40
N HIS A 202 13.72 -10.92 -32.82
CA HIS A 202 14.06 -10.72 -34.23
C HIS A 202 15.13 -11.72 -34.63
N TYR A 203 14.83 -12.55 -35.63
CA TYR A 203 15.79 -13.48 -36.19
C TYR A 203 16.72 -12.71 -37.13
N VAL A 204 18.00 -12.63 -36.79
CA VAL A 204 19.03 -11.99 -37.63
C VAL A 204 19.72 -13.05 -38.48
N THR A 205 19.56 -12.98 -39.80
CA THR A 205 20.40 -13.71 -40.76
C THR A 205 21.56 -12.85 -41.21
N LEU A 206 22.75 -13.46 -41.34
CA LEU A 206 23.94 -12.86 -41.97
C LEU A 206 23.75 -12.69 -43.48
#